data_AF-A0A2V6G7C9-F1
#
_entry.id   AF-A0A2V6G7C9-F1
#
_cell.length_a   1.000
_cell.length_b   1.000
_cell.length_c   1.000
_cell.angle_alpha   90.00
_cell.angle_beta   90.00
_cell.angle_gamma   90.00
#
_symmetry.space_group_name_H-M   'P 1'
#
loop_
_entity.id
_entity.type
_entity.pdbx_description
1 polymer ?
#
loop_
_entity_poly.entity_id
_entity_poly.type
_entity_poly.pdbx_seq_one_letter_code
_entity_poly.pdbx_strand_id
1 'polypeptide(L)' 'MGLLYRKGSRAAAAQKIEKELTIVNRLGLHARPAAMFVRIASRHRAEIWVSKEGEEVNGKSIMGLM' A
#
# COMPACT_ATOMS: atom_id res chain seq x y z
N MET A 1 -41.00 -17.54 4.56
CA MET A 1 -39.95 -17.63 5.60
C MET A 1 -38.61 -17.40 4.91
N GLY A 2 -38.19 -16.18 4.60
CA GLY A 2 -37.86 -15.12 5.54
C GLY A 2 -36.41 -14.70 5.23
N LEU A 3 -36.28 -13.76 4.29
CA LEU A 3 -35.17 -12.84 4.03
C LEU A 3 -33.73 -13.30 4.32
N LEU A 4 -32.95 -13.34 3.24
CA LEU A 4 -31.79 -12.46 3.05
C LEU A 4 -31.03 -12.09 4.35
N TYR A 5 -30.06 -12.92 4.74
CA TYR A 5 -28.99 -12.46 5.62
C TYR A 5 -28.02 -11.59 4.83
N ARG A 6 -28.49 -10.37 4.54
CA ARG A 6 -27.67 -9.22 4.15
C ARG A 6 -26.72 -8.97 5.32
N LYS A 7 -25.54 -9.60 5.29
CA LYS A 7 -24.47 -9.28 6.24
C LYS A 7 -24.07 -7.83 5.96
N GLY A 8 -24.58 -6.95 6.82
CA GLY A 8 -24.53 -5.52 6.67
C GLY A 8 -23.12 -5.03 6.41
N SER A 9 -23.03 -4.15 5.42
CA SER A 9 -22.00 -3.16 5.26
C SER A 9 -21.80 -2.37 6.57
N ARG A 10 -20.82 -2.78 7.35
CA ARG A 10 -20.11 -1.91 8.30
C ARG A 10 -18.65 -2.34 8.34
N ALA A 11 -17.97 -2.24 7.19
CA ALA A 11 -16.57 -1.86 7.27
C ALA A 11 -16.60 -0.41 7.78
N ALA A 12 -16.32 -0.22 9.06
CA ALA A 12 -15.90 1.10 9.55
C ALA A 12 -14.89 1.62 8.53
N ALA A 13 -15.15 2.80 7.95
CA ALA A 13 -14.30 3.35 6.89
C ALA A 13 -12.85 3.21 7.34
N ALA A 14 -12.11 2.29 6.72
CA ALA A 14 -10.73 2.06 7.06
C ALA A 14 -10.05 3.40 6.85
N GLN A 15 -9.56 4.01 7.94
CA GLN A 15 -9.08 5.37 7.90
C GLN A 15 -7.78 5.34 7.09
N LYS A 16 -7.88 5.70 5.80
CA LYS A 16 -6.73 5.81 4.91
C LYS A 16 -5.91 7.01 5.37
N ILE A 17 -4.64 6.76 5.69
CA ILE A 17 -3.67 7.80 5.97
C ILE A 17 -2.74 7.86 4.75
N GLU A 18 -2.56 9.05 4.19
CA GLU A 18 -1.69 9.26 3.05
C GLU A 18 -0.75 10.44 3.29
N LYS A 19 0.43 10.38 2.67
CA LYS A 19 1.45 11.41 2.75
C LYS A 19 2.32 11.37 1.50
N GLU A 20 2.51 12.54 0.88
CA GLU A 20 3.45 12.71 -0.21
C GLU A 20 4.88 12.85 0.35
N LEU A 21 5.84 12.15 -0.28
CA LEU A 21 7.23 12.11 0.14
C LEU A 21 8.15 12.29 -1.07
N THR A 22 9.19 13.11 -0.92
CA THR A 22 10.23 13.27 -1.94
C THR A 22 11.28 12.17 -1.82
N ILE A 23 11.58 11.48 -2.92
CA ILE A 23 12.69 10.53 -2.98
C ILE A 23 14.01 11.32 -3.07
N VAL A 24 14.79 11.30 -1.99
CA VAL A 24 16.07 12.04 -1.90
C VAL A 24 17.25 11.29 -2.53
N ASN A 25 17.09 9.99 -2.78
CA ASN A 25 18.11 9.18 -3.43
C ASN A 25 18.30 9.66 -4.88
N ARG A 26 19.54 10.04 -5.24
CA ARG A 26 19.86 10.53 -6.58
C ARG A 26 19.49 9.55 -7.70
N LEU A 27 19.57 8.25 -7.43
CA LEU A 27 19.20 7.18 -8.36
C LEU A 27 17.73 6.73 -8.21
N GLY A 28 16.94 7.44 -7.41
CA GLY A 28 15.55 7.08 -7.12
C GLY A 28 15.40 5.86 -6.22
N LEU A 29 14.21 5.26 -6.27
CA LEU A 29 13.84 4.05 -5.53
C LEU A 29 14.24 2.79 -6.32
N HIS A 30 15.53 2.64 -6.60
CA HIS A 30 16.06 1.46 -7.30
C HIS A 30 15.99 0.18 -6.45
N ALA A 31 16.44 -0.96 -6.99
CA ALA A 31 16.28 -2.29 -6.39
C ALA A 31 16.65 -2.39 -4.90
N ARG A 32 17.77 -1.77 -4.48
CA ARG A 32 18.24 -1.83 -3.08
C ARG A 32 17.31 -1.08 -2.09
N PRO A 33 17.04 0.23 -2.23
CA PRO A 33 16.11 0.93 -1.35
C PRO A 33 14.67 0.41 -1.48
N ALA A 34 14.23 -0.06 -2.65
CA ALA A 34 12.94 -0.72 -2.80
C ALA A 34 12.86 -2.02 -1.99
N ALA A 35 13.87 -2.89 -2.04
CA ALA A 35 13.92 -4.09 -1.22
C ALA A 35 13.93 -3.76 0.29
N MET A 36 14.63 -2.70 0.69
CA MET A 36 14.60 -2.22 2.07
C MET A 36 13.20 -1.73 2.48
N PHE A 37 12.53 -0.98 1.61
CA PHE A 37 11.16 -0.51 1.82
C PHE A 37 10.19 -1.69 1.97
N VAL A 38 10.17 -2.63 1.02
CA VAL A 38 9.31 -3.82 1.04
C VAL A 38 9.53 -4.63 2.32
N ARG A 39 10.79 -4.85 2.71
CA ARG A 39 11.13 -5.58 3.93
C ARG A 39 10.55 -4.94 5.19
N ILE A 40 10.42 -3.61 5.23
CA ILE A 40 9.82 -2.89 6.35
C ILE A 40 8.29 -2.92 6.22
N ALA A 41 7.75 -2.55 5.06
CA ALA A 41 6.32 -2.54 4.77
C ALA A 41 5.65 -3.89 5.10
N SER A 42 6.29 -5.00 4.73
CA SER A 42 5.78 -6.36 4.95
C SER A 42 5.72 -6.78 6.42
N ARG A 43 6.33 -6.04 7.36
CA ARG A 43 6.23 -6.30 8.81
C ARG A 43 4.93 -5.77 9.41
N HIS A 44 4.22 -4.91 8.70
CA HIS A 44 3.00 -4.28 9.19
C HIS A 44 1.76 -5.02 8.67
N ARG A 45 0.71 -5.07 9.50
CA ARG A 45 -0.58 -5.66 9.13
C ARG A 45 -1.40 -4.77 8.20
N ALA A 46 -1.15 -3.46 8.20
CA ALA A 46 -1.84 -2.51 7.33
C ALA A 46 -1.56 -2.80 5.85
N GLU A 47 -2.54 -2.51 4.99
CA GLU A 47 -2.30 -2.42 3.55
C GLU A 47 -1.47 -1.16 3.28
N ILE A 48 -0.43 -1.30 2.46
CA ILE A 48 0.49 -0.21 2.14
C ILE A 48 0.51 -0.10 0.63
N TRP A 49 0.12 1.06 0.13
CA TRP A 49 0.05 1.39 -1.27
C TRP A 49 1.04 2.52 -1.56
N VAL A 50 1.69 2.46 -2.72
CA VAL A 50 2.61 3.50 -3.21
C VAL A 50 2.07 3.98 -4.54
N SER A 51 1.92 5.29 -4.69
CA SER A 51 1.49 5.89 -5.95
C SER A 51 2.56 6.82 -6.52
N LYS A 52 2.70 6.79 -7.85
CA LYS A 52 3.56 7.71 -8.61
C LYS A 52 2.96 7.89 -10.00
N GLU A 53 2.80 9.14 -10.44
CA GLU A 53 2.39 9.47 -11.83
C GLU A 53 1.10 8.77 -12.29
N GLY A 54 0.15 8.55 -11.37
CA GLY A 54 -1.13 7.90 -11.67
C GLY A 54 -1.09 6.37 -11.60
N GLU A 55 0.07 5.76 -11.40
CA GLU A 55 0.21 4.33 -11.11
C GLU A 55 0.18 4.10 -9.61
N GLU A 56 -0.53 3.05 -9.18
CA GLU A 56 -0.60 2.62 -7.78
C GLU A 56 -0.22 1.15 -7.67
N VAL A 57 0.68 0.84 -6.73
CA VAL A 57 1.25 -0.49 -6.56
C VAL A 57 1.24 -0.89 -5.09
N ASN A 58 1.20 -2.21 -4.85
CA ASN A 58 1.31 -2.75 -3.50
C ASN A 58 2.74 -2.54 -2.96
N GLY A 59 2.88 -1.73 -1.93
CA GLY A 59 4.17 -1.40 -1.30
C GLY A 59 4.87 -2.58 -0.61
N LYS A 60 4.21 -3.74 -0.50
CA LYS A 60 4.79 -4.99 0.00
C LYS A 60 5.31 -5.91 -1.11
N SER A 61 5.20 -5.52 -2.38
CA SER A 61 5.71 -6.27 -3.53
C SER A 61 6.92 -5.58 -4.14
N ILE A 62 8.05 -6.28 -4.20
CA ILE A 62 9.24 -5.76 -4.90
C ILE A 62 8.98 -5.61 -6.39
N MET A 63 8.20 -6.50 -7.00
CA MET A 63 7.90 -6.44 -8.44
C MET A 63 7.07 -5.20 -8.81
N GLY A 64 6.20 -4.74 -7.91
CA GLY A 64 5.38 -3.55 -8.17
C GLY A 64 6.16 -2.23 -8.02
N LEU A 65 7.26 -2.23 -7.27
CA LEU A 65 8.05 -1.01 -7.04
C LEU A 65 9.16 -0.79 -8.07
N MET A 66 9.37 -1.73 -8.99
CA MET A 66 10.46 -1.72 -9.98
C MET A 66 9.97 -1.30 -11.36
#